data_AF-A0AAV3NS14-F1
#
_entry.id   AF-A0AAV3NS14-F1
#
_cell.length_a   1.000
_cell.length_b   1.000
_cell.length_c   1.000
_cell.angle_alpha   90.00
_cell.angle_beta   90.00
_cell.angle_gamma   90.00
#
_symmetry.space_group_name_H-M   'P 1'
#
loop_
_entity.id
_entity.type
_entity.pdbx_description
1 polymer ?
#
loop_
_entity_poly.entity_id
_entity_poly.type
_entity_poly.pdbx_seq_one_letter_code
_entity_poly.pdbx_strand_id
1 'polypeptide(L)'
;MPCYFNAGVMVMDLVQWREGDYTNKIEKWMRIQKERRIYDLGSLPPFLLVFGGNIEAIDHKWNQHGLCGDNVVHSCRSLHPGPVSLLHWSRKGKPWVRLDEVQHCPVDRLHIRSAILDV
;
A
#
# COMPACT_ATOMS: atom_id res chain seq x y z
N MET A 1 -1.90 -7.19 -19.73
CA MET A 1 -0.84 -6.95 -18.72
C MET A 1 -1.40 -7.39 -17.38
N PRO A 2 -0.72 -8.21 -16.57
CA PRO A 2 -1.28 -8.63 -15.29
C PRO A 2 -1.45 -7.41 -14.38
N CYS A 3 -2.71 -7.11 -14.04
CA CYS A 3 -3.05 -6.04 -13.11
C CYS A 3 -2.79 -6.57 -11.69
N TYR A 4 -1.66 -6.17 -11.11
CA TYR A 4 -1.43 -6.34 -9.68
C TYR A 4 -1.84 -5.06 -8.97
N PHE A 5 -2.58 -5.16 -7.86
CA PHE A 5 -2.97 -4.00 -7.06
C PHE A 5 -2.07 -3.82 -5.85
N ASN A 6 -2.11 -2.63 -5.29
CA ASN A 6 -1.45 -2.31 -4.02
C ASN A 6 -2.46 -2.48 -2.88
N ALA A 7 -2.22 -3.40 -1.95
CA ALA A 7 -3.12 -3.63 -0.80
C ALA A 7 -3.10 -2.52 0.26
N GLY A 8 -2.39 -1.41 0.04
CA GLY A 8 -2.38 -0.27 0.95
C GLY A 8 -3.74 0.44 1.04
N VAL A 9 -4.54 0.38 -0.03
CA VAL A 9 -5.92 0.86 -0.04
C VAL A 9 -6.75 -0.12 -0.85
N MET A 10 -7.81 -0.64 -0.24
CA MET A 10 -8.77 -1.54 -0.88
C MET A 10 -10.18 -1.19 -0.40
N VAL A 11 -11.14 -1.30 -1.29
CA VAL A 11 -12.57 -1.27 -0.95
C VAL A 11 -13.06 -2.72 -1.04
N MET A 12 -13.71 -3.20 0.03
CA MET A 12 -14.15 -4.59 0.11
C MET A 12 -15.63 -4.66 0.45
N ASP A 13 -16.37 -5.43 -0.32
CA ASP A 13 -17.73 -5.83 0.01
C ASP A 13 -17.68 -6.90 1.11
N LEU A 14 -18.13 -6.53 2.31
CA LEU A 14 -18.10 -7.42 3.46
C LEU A 14 -19.16 -8.52 3.43
N VAL A 15 -20.24 -8.34 2.65
CA VAL A 15 -21.25 -9.38 2.46
C VAL A 15 -20.67 -10.47 1.59
N GLN A 16 -20.17 -10.11 0.40
CA GLN A 16 -19.46 -11.04 -0.48
C GLN A 16 -18.24 -11.66 0.21
N TRP A 17 -17.56 -10.90 1.08
CA TRP A 17 -16.45 -11.45 1.86
C TRP A 17 -16.83 -12.63 2.73
N ARG A 18 -17.94 -12.50 3.46
CA ARG A 18 -18.46 -13.54 4.34
C ARG A 18 -19.03 -14.71 3.56
N GLU A 19 -19.84 -14.45 2.55
CA GLU A 19 -20.46 -15.48 1.71
C GLU A 19 -19.42 -16.27 0.91
N GLY A 20 -18.36 -15.60 0.45
CA GLY A 20 -17.26 -16.18 -0.30
C GLY A 20 -16.21 -16.89 0.54
N ASP A 21 -16.30 -16.84 1.88
CA ASP A 21 -15.34 -17.40 2.83
C ASP A 21 -13.87 -17.01 2.51
N TYR A 22 -13.64 -15.72 2.21
CA TYR A 22 -12.31 -15.27 1.76
C TYR A 22 -11.27 -15.27 2.87
N THR A 23 -11.67 -15.11 4.14
CA THR A 23 -10.74 -15.23 5.28
C THR A 23 -10.04 -16.59 5.26
N ASN A 24 -10.79 -17.69 5.21
CA ASN A 24 -10.21 -19.03 5.22
C ASN A 24 -9.34 -19.31 3.97
N LYS A 25 -9.75 -18.79 2.81
CA LYS A 25 -8.97 -18.91 1.56
C LYS A 25 -7.61 -18.20 1.67
N ILE A 26 -7.58 -17.00 2.24
CA ILE A 26 -6.36 -16.23 2.47
C ILE A 26 -5.47 -16.93 3.52
N GLU A 27 -6.05 -17.35 4.65
CA GLU A 27 -5.31 -18.03 5.72
C GLU A 27 -4.72 -19.36 5.26
N LYS A 28 -5.39 -20.08 4.35
CA LYS A 28 -4.83 -21.28 3.70
C LYS A 28 -3.51 -20.96 3.00
N TRP A 29 -3.45 -19.88 2.22
CA TRP A 29 -2.22 -19.47 1.55
C TRP A 29 -1.15 -19.01 2.54
N MET A 30 -1.53 -18.32 3.61
CA MET A 30 -0.60 -17.92 4.68
C MET A 30 0.02 -19.14 5.39
N ARG A 31 -0.77 -20.21 5.64
CA ARG A 31 -0.27 -21.45 6.21
C ARG A 31 0.69 -22.18 5.27
N ILE A 32 0.36 -22.25 3.97
CA ILE A 32 1.27 -22.81 2.95
C ILE A 32 2.59 -22.05 2.95
N GLN A 33 2.56 -20.71 2.97
CA GLN A 33 3.76 -19.88 3.04
C GLN A 33 4.61 -20.17 4.29
N LYS A 34 3.96 -20.41 5.44
CA LYS A 34 4.65 -20.72 6.70
C LYS A 34 5.36 -22.07 6.66
N GLU A 35 4.77 -23.06 5.99
CA GLU A 35 5.35 -24.40 5.81
C GLU A 35 6.43 -24.41 4.72
N ARG A 36 6.18 -23.69 3.61
CA ARG A 36 7.07 -23.58 2.46
C ARG A 36 7.02 -22.16 1.93
N ARG A 37 8.17 -21.50 1.91
CA ARG A 37 8.31 -20.15 1.32
C ARG A 37 8.05 -20.20 -0.19
N ILE A 38 6.94 -19.62 -0.62
CA ILE A 38 6.48 -19.55 -2.02
C ILE A 38 6.42 -18.11 -2.57
N TYR A 39 6.59 -17.10 -1.71
CA TYR A 39 6.74 -15.70 -2.07
C TYR A 39 7.58 -14.92 -1.04
N ASP A 40 8.12 -13.77 -1.43
CA ASP A 40 8.95 -12.91 -0.57
C ASP A 40 8.25 -11.64 -0.08
N LEU A 41 7.18 -11.23 -0.75
CA LEU A 41 6.41 -10.02 -0.46
C LEU A 41 5.48 -10.28 0.73
N GLY A 42 5.31 -9.30 1.62
CA GLY A 42 4.60 -9.42 2.90
C GLY A 42 3.15 -9.93 2.82
N SER A 43 2.16 -9.09 3.11
CA SER A 43 0.75 -9.52 3.18
C SER A 43 0.05 -9.55 1.82
N LEU A 44 0.62 -8.92 0.78
CA LEU A 44 -0.03 -8.79 -0.54
C LEU A 44 -0.22 -10.12 -1.29
N PRO A 45 0.76 -11.04 -1.34
CA PRO A 45 0.64 -12.23 -2.20
C PRO A 45 -0.58 -13.12 -1.91
N PRO A 46 -0.98 -13.40 -0.66
CA PRO A 46 -2.23 -14.11 -0.38
C PRO A 46 -3.47 -13.49 -1.04
N PHE A 47 -3.57 -12.16 -1.06
CA PHE A 47 -4.68 -11.47 -1.72
C PHE A 47 -4.61 -11.63 -3.24
N LEU A 48 -3.42 -11.56 -3.84
CA LEU A 48 -3.26 -11.80 -5.28
C LEU A 48 -3.61 -13.24 -5.67
N LEU A 49 -3.27 -14.21 -4.83
CA LEU A 49 -3.60 -15.63 -5.05
C LEU A 49 -5.10 -15.91 -4.96
N VAL A 50 -5.85 -15.12 -4.18
CA VAL A 50 -7.30 -15.29 -4.01
C VAL A 50 -8.10 -14.45 -5.00
N PHE A 51 -7.69 -13.21 -5.26
CA PHE A 51 -8.46 -12.24 -6.05
C PHE A 51 -7.86 -11.95 -7.43
N GLY A 52 -6.74 -12.55 -7.81
CA GLY A 52 -6.12 -12.31 -9.12
C GLY A 52 -7.10 -12.52 -10.27
N GLY A 53 -7.41 -11.45 -11.01
CA GLY A 53 -8.38 -11.46 -12.11
C GLY A 53 -9.84 -11.17 -11.71
N ASN A 54 -10.14 -11.04 -10.41
CA ASN A 54 -11.45 -10.65 -9.89
C ASN A 54 -11.33 -9.40 -9.00
N ILE A 55 -10.90 -8.30 -9.61
CA ILE A 55 -10.69 -6.99 -8.98
C ILE A 55 -11.14 -5.88 -9.92
N GLU A 56 -11.56 -4.77 -9.33
CA GLU A 56 -11.82 -3.52 -10.05
C GLU A 56 -10.83 -2.44 -9.62
N ALA A 57 -10.41 -1.61 -10.58
CA ALA A 57 -9.52 -0.50 -10.29
C ALA A 57 -10.31 0.66 -9.67
N ILE A 58 -9.78 1.22 -8.58
CA ILE A 58 -10.21 2.52 -8.07
C ILE A 58 -9.33 3.63 -8.66
N ASP A 59 -9.85 4.85 -8.69
CA ASP A 59 -9.12 6.04 -9.15
C ASP A 59 -7.76 6.18 -8.42
N HIS A 60 -6.70 6.51 -9.16
CA HIS A 60 -5.33 6.61 -8.63
C HIS A 60 -5.18 7.67 -7.54
N LYS A 61 -6.09 8.66 -7.46
CA LYS A 61 -6.12 9.67 -6.39
C LYS A 61 -6.22 9.06 -4.99
N TRP A 62 -6.77 7.84 -4.89
CA TRP A 62 -6.98 7.14 -3.63
C TRP A 62 -5.76 6.34 -3.15
N ASN A 63 -4.69 6.23 -3.92
CA ASN A 63 -3.49 5.51 -3.48
C ASN A 63 -2.21 6.05 -4.12
N GLN A 64 -1.82 7.27 -3.74
CA GLN A 64 -0.56 7.87 -4.18
C GLN A 64 0.62 7.24 -3.41
N HIS A 65 1.11 6.11 -3.90
CA HIS A 65 2.06 5.24 -3.19
C HIS A 65 3.54 5.47 -3.56
N GLY A 66 4.44 4.87 -2.77
CA GLY A 66 5.89 4.91 -3.03
C GLY A 66 6.54 6.23 -2.64
N LEU A 67 5.94 6.99 -1.72
CA LEU A 67 6.40 8.32 -1.35
C LEU A 67 7.66 8.35 -0.47
N CYS A 68 8.11 7.21 0.05
CA CYS A 68 9.32 7.15 0.88
C CYS A 68 10.64 7.27 0.08
N GLY A 69 10.59 7.49 -1.24
CA GLY A 69 11.78 7.63 -2.08
C GLY A 69 12.54 6.32 -2.32
N ASP A 70 13.61 6.39 -3.10
CA ASP A 70 14.60 5.31 -3.17
C ASP A 70 15.63 5.48 -2.04
N ASN A 71 15.87 4.42 -1.27
CA ASN A 71 16.83 4.44 -0.16
C ASN A 71 18.28 4.36 -0.65
N VAL A 72 18.51 4.01 -1.92
CA VAL A 72 19.83 3.89 -2.54
C VAL A 72 20.24 5.18 -3.23
N VAL A 73 19.29 5.83 -3.89
CA VAL A 73 19.48 7.11 -4.58
C VAL A 73 18.53 8.08 -3.92
N HIS A 74 19.00 8.93 -3.01
CA HIS A 74 18.23 9.91 -2.23
C HIS A 74 17.32 10.79 -3.11
N SER A 75 16.21 10.23 -3.58
CA SER A 75 15.40 10.78 -4.66
C SER A 75 13.95 10.84 -4.22
N CYS A 76 13.39 12.03 -4.33
CA CYS A 76 11.97 12.26 -4.11
C CYS A 76 11.18 11.76 -5.30
N ARG A 77 10.18 10.91 -5.04
CA ARG A 77 9.25 10.47 -6.07
C ARG A 77 8.25 11.58 -6.35
N SER A 78 8.07 11.93 -7.62
CA SER A 78 6.99 12.83 -8.05
C SER A 78 5.63 12.21 -7.82
N LEU A 79 4.63 13.06 -7.54
CA LEU A 79 3.24 12.65 -7.49
C LEU A 79 2.73 12.37 -8.92
N HIS A 80 1.74 11.48 -9.04
CA HIS A 80 1.05 11.30 -10.32
C HIS A 80 0.20 12.55 -10.62
N PRO A 81 -0.02 12.88 -11.91
CA PRO A 81 -0.84 14.03 -12.26
C PRO A 81 -2.29 13.90 -11.77
N GLY A 82 -2.90 15.03 -11.42
CA GLY A 82 -4.30 15.11 -11.03
C GLY A 82 -4.51 15.32 -9.51
N PRO A 83 -5.77 15.36 -9.07
CA PRO A 83 -6.10 15.50 -7.66
C PRO A 83 -5.62 14.30 -6.86
N VAL A 84 -5.22 14.53 -5.61
CA VAL A 84 -4.81 13.49 -4.67
C VAL A 84 -5.72 13.54 -3.46
N SER A 85 -6.25 12.39 -3.06
CA SER A 85 -7.12 12.25 -1.89
C SER A 85 -6.43 11.47 -0.76
N LEU A 86 -5.51 10.55 -1.09
CA LEU A 86 -4.78 9.77 -0.09
C LEU A 86 -3.32 9.57 -0.51
N LEU A 87 -2.41 9.95 0.41
CA LEU A 87 -0.96 9.80 0.28
C LEU A 87 -0.49 8.55 1.04
N HIS A 88 0.25 7.67 0.35
CA HIS A 88 0.71 6.41 0.91
C HIS A 88 2.26 6.35 0.94
N TRP A 89 2.82 6.64 2.12
CA TRP A 89 4.24 6.46 2.43
C TRP A 89 4.60 4.99 2.64
N SER A 90 4.62 4.23 1.56
CA SER A 90 5.02 2.81 1.54
C SER A 90 6.56 2.66 1.57
N ARG A 91 7.07 1.61 2.24
CA ARG A 91 8.52 1.26 2.41
C ARG A 91 9.24 2.02 3.55
N LYS A 92 10.54 1.73 3.74
CA LYS A 92 11.48 2.44 4.63
C LYS A 92 11.65 3.89 4.16
N GLY A 93 12.03 4.81 5.06
CA GLY A 93 12.10 6.25 4.75
C GLY A 93 10.80 6.97 5.09
N LYS A 94 10.21 6.67 6.25
CA LYS A 94 8.96 7.27 6.71
C LYS A 94 9.12 8.78 6.92
N PRO A 95 8.07 9.58 6.69
CA PRO A 95 8.19 11.03 6.71
C PRO A 95 8.69 11.54 8.07
N TRP A 96 8.20 10.99 9.19
CA TRP A 96 8.69 11.38 10.52
C TRP A 96 10.17 11.11 10.75
N VAL A 97 10.75 10.04 10.16
CA VAL A 97 12.20 9.78 10.23
C VAL A 97 12.97 10.79 9.38
N ARG A 98 12.45 11.07 8.18
CA ARG A 98 13.11 11.96 7.22
C ARG A 98 12.99 13.44 7.53
N LEU A 99 12.05 13.81 8.38
CA LEU A 99 11.87 15.19 8.86
C LEU A 99 12.89 15.53 9.95
N ASP A 100 13.31 14.53 10.73
CA ASP A 100 14.40 14.66 11.71
C ASP A 100 15.78 14.67 11.02
N GLU A 101 15.89 14.00 9.88
CA GLU A 101 17.05 14.08 8.99
C GLU A 101 16.93 15.31 8.07
N VAL A 102 18.01 16.00 7.70
CA VAL A 102 17.96 17.18 6.79
C VAL A 102 17.67 16.78 5.33
N GLN A 103 16.99 15.66 5.11
CA GLN A 103 16.76 14.98 3.82
C GLN A 103 15.27 14.70 3.55
N HIS A 104 14.36 15.56 4.02
CA HIS A 104 12.92 15.42 3.75
C HIS A 104 12.54 15.76 2.31
N CYS A 105 11.59 15.01 1.74
CA CYS A 105 10.92 15.43 0.51
C CYS A 105 9.93 16.55 0.78
N PRO A 106 9.61 17.40 -0.23
CA PRO A 106 8.57 18.41 -0.10
C PRO A 106 7.22 17.84 0.39
N VAL A 107 6.85 16.63 -0.07
CA VAL A 107 5.61 15.95 0.31
C VAL A 107 5.58 15.52 1.79
N ASP A 108 6.73 15.28 2.43
CA ASP A 108 6.78 14.76 3.81
C ASP A 108 6.22 15.77 4.82
N ARG A 109 6.28 17.06 4.50
CA ARG A 109 5.69 18.12 5.33
C ARG A 109 4.16 18.05 5.40
N LEU A 110 3.51 17.42 4.42
CA LEU A 110 2.06 17.24 4.43
C LEU A 110 1.61 16.28 5.53
N HIS A 111 2.45 15.31 5.93
CA HIS A 111 2.18 14.41 7.04
C HIS A 111 2.00 15.17 8.37
N ILE A 112 2.88 16.14 8.65
CA ILE A 112 2.79 16.98 9.85
C ILE A 112 1.48 17.78 9.84
N ARG A 113 1.15 18.41 8.70
CA ARG A 113 -0.06 19.26 8.60
C ARG A 113 -1.35 18.48 8.77
N SER A 114 -1.43 17.24 8.29
CA SER A 114 -2.60 16.39 8.51
C SER A 114 -2.70 15.89 9.95
N ALA A 115 -1.58 15.55 10.60
CA ALA A 115 -1.59 15.01 11.97
C ALA A 115 -1.89 16.07 13.05
N ILE A 116 -1.57 17.34 12.80
CA ILE A 116 -1.82 18.45 13.74
C ILE A 116 -3.28 18.94 13.67
N LEU A 117 -3.98 18.70 12.57
CA LEU A 117 -5.40 19.07 12.44
C LEU A 117 -6.36 18.11 13.18
N ASP A 118 -5.83 16.98 13.68
CA ASP A 118 -6.57 15.97 14.46
C ASP A 118 -6.29 16.04 15.98
N VAL A 119 -5.72 17.15 16.49
CA VAL A 119 -5.51 17.42 17.93
C VAL A 119 -6.18 18.72 18.35
#